data_AF-A0A388TFP4-F1
#
_entry.id   AF-A0A388TFP4-F1
#
_cell.length_a   1.000
_cell.length_b   1.000
_cell.length_c   1.000
_cell.angle_alpha   90.00
_cell.angle_beta   90.00
_cell.angle_gamma   90.00
#
_symmetry.space_group_name_H-M   'P 1'
#
loop_
_entity.id
_entity.type
_entity.pdbx_description
1 polymer ?
#
loop_
_entity_poly.entity_id
_entity_poly.type
_entity_poly.pdbx_seq_one_letter_code
_entity_poly.pdbx_strand_id
1 'polypeptide(L)'
;MSRFNLKFINFTEPYNPSVLANILHNYAFFKSPVDKLQEELSIVDNYKKHPAFLDLGRTVRVFALSLDGTPYAVRLISQDIRQQHFYARLCGGSLAANLPGLERIVAASLDTHVTVSHLMPGQKLAKLPAEELAFISTEQIAKLIDSLVLAYESGVLIDTSPSNLFYDRRAGFGIIDYISVGGLSYSLGYLLAAVIRGFNFDFEHRIRNMTRAAVSPQNIENFCAAKIQIISLYLQAAKERLSTKDFQITISATKIMLTTLKRMAKYYGINLYWSEWRDSNPRPLAPHASTLANCATPRL
;
A
#
# COMPACT_ATOMS: atom_id res chain seq x y z
N MET A 1 6.96 -40.17 -3.31
CA MET A 1 6.34 -38.99 -2.67
C MET A 1 6.56 -39.09 -1.17
N SER A 2 7.56 -38.39 -0.63
CA SER A 2 7.79 -38.33 0.83
C SER A 2 6.72 -37.41 1.46
N ARG A 3 6.08 -37.88 2.53
CA ARG A 3 5.18 -37.04 3.33
C ARG A 3 6.02 -36.00 4.06
N PHE A 4 5.96 -34.75 3.63
CA PHE A 4 6.59 -33.62 4.32
C PHE A 4 6.01 -33.53 5.75
N ASN A 5 6.85 -33.71 6.76
CA ASN A 5 6.42 -33.77 8.17
C ASN A 5 6.61 -32.38 8.81
N LEU A 6 5.53 -31.61 8.92
CA LEU A 6 5.48 -30.26 9.50
C LEU A 6 5.95 -30.16 10.96
N LYS A 7 6.21 -31.28 11.65
CA LYS A 7 6.59 -31.33 13.07
C LYS A 7 7.95 -30.68 13.42
N PHE A 8 8.76 -30.28 12.44
CA PHE A 8 10.12 -29.76 12.69
C PHE A 8 10.29 -28.25 12.50
N ILE A 9 9.25 -27.52 12.11
CA ILE A 9 9.30 -26.06 12.02
C ILE A 9 8.44 -25.50 13.15
N ASN A 10 9.10 -25.03 14.20
CA ASN A 10 8.42 -24.37 15.31
C ASN A 10 8.06 -22.94 14.88
N PHE A 11 6.98 -22.80 14.12
CA PHE A 11 6.37 -21.50 13.88
C PHE A 11 5.86 -20.97 15.21
N THR A 12 6.56 -19.98 15.76
CA THR A 12 6.14 -19.29 17.01
C THR A 12 4.98 -18.35 16.77
N GLU A 13 4.75 -17.95 15.51
CA GLU A 13 3.70 -17.03 15.11
C GLU A 13 2.40 -17.77 14.74
N PRO A 14 1.22 -17.14 14.94
CA PRO A 14 -0.05 -17.70 14.48
C PRO A 14 -0.05 -18.01 12.98
N TYR A 15 -0.68 -19.11 12.56
CA TYR A 15 -0.80 -19.48 11.15
C TYR A 15 -2.00 -20.41 10.90
N ASN A 16 -2.40 -20.53 9.63
CA ASN A 16 -3.38 -21.51 9.20
C ASN A 16 -2.65 -22.75 8.65
N PRO A 17 -2.68 -23.92 9.35
CA PRO A 17 -1.86 -25.08 8.99
C PRO A 17 -2.25 -25.68 7.63
N SER A 18 -3.54 -25.73 7.30
CA SER A 18 -4.01 -26.30 6.04
C SER A 18 -3.61 -25.44 4.85
N VAL A 19 -3.74 -24.12 4.97
CA VAL A 19 -3.31 -23.18 3.92
C VAL A 19 -1.79 -23.23 3.75
N LEU A 20 -1.04 -23.24 4.86
CA LEU A 20 0.41 -23.34 4.84
C LEU A 20 0.89 -24.62 4.16
N ALA A 21 0.28 -25.76 4.49
CA ALA A 21 0.58 -27.04 3.84
C ALA A 21 0.37 -26.97 2.32
N ASN A 22 -0.72 -26.34 1.88
CA ASN A 22 -0.99 -26.13 0.45
C ASN A 22 0.05 -25.23 -0.21
N ILE A 23 0.44 -24.11 0.41
CA ILE A 23 1.50 -23.22 -0.10
C ILE A 23 2.81 -24.00 -0.27
N LEU A 24 3.19 -24.81 0.71
CA LEU A 24 4.42 -25.62 0.63
C LEU A 24 4.33 -26.70 -0.46
N HIS A 25 3.19 -27.38 -0.55
CA HIS A 25 2.96 -28.43 -1.55
C HIS A 25 3.00 -27.86 -2.98
N ASN A 26 2.37 -26.71 -3.20
CA ASN A 26 2.27 -26.07 -4.51
C ASN A 26 3.62 -25.67 -5.10
N TYR A 27 4.68 -25.54 -4.30
CA TYR A 27 5.99 -25.16 -4.82
C TYR A 27 6.55 -26.16 -5.84
N ALA A 28 6.14 -27.43 -5.79
CA ALA A 28 6.53 -28.42 -6.81
C ALA A 28 6.17 -27.96 -8.24
N PHE A 29 5.03 -27.26 -8.41
CA PHE A 29 4.61 -26.71 -9.70
C PHE A 29 5.49 -25.53 -10.16
N PHE A 30 5.96 -24.72 -9.22
CA PHE A 30 6.80 -23.54 -9.50
C PHE A 30 8.29 -23.83 -9.52
N LYS A 31 8.72 -25.02 -9.08
CA LYS A 31 10.13 -25.32 -8.87
C LYS A 31 10.96 -25.11 -10.14
N SER A 32 10.60 -25.76 -11.25
CA SER A 32 11.34 -25.66 -12.51
C SER A 32 11.48 -24.22 -13.03
N PRO A 33 10.41 -23.40 -13.14
CA PRO A 33 10.56 -22.01 -13.59
C PRO A 33 11.34 -21.14 -12.61
N VAL A 34 11.24 -21.38 -11.30
CA VAL A 34 12.04 -20.65 -10.30
C VAL A 34 13.51 -21.04 -10.38
N ASP A 35 13.83 -22.33 -10.51
CA ASP A 35 15.22 -22.80 -10.67
C ASP A 35 15.86 -22.17 -11.90
N LYS A 36 15.14 -22.12 -13.03
CA LYS A 36 15.60 -21.46 -14.26
C LYS A 36 15.88 -19.96 -14.04
N LEU A 37 14.97 -19.25 -13.37
CA LEU A 37 15.19 -17.85 -13.01
C LEU A 37 16.45 -17.70 -12.12
N GLN A 38 16.66 -18.58 -11.16
CA GLN A 38 17.84 -18.53 -10.30
C GLN A 38 19.15 -18.81 -11.07
N GLU A 39 19.13 -19.73 -12.04
CA GLU A 39 20.24 -19.98 -12.96
C GLU A 39 20.56 -18.75 -13.81
N GLU A 40 19.56 -18.13 -14.44
CA GLU A 40 19.70 -16.87 -15.19
C GLU A 40 20.28 -15.76 -14.32
N LEU A 41 19.87 -15.68 -13.05
CA LEU A 41 20.37 -14.69 -12.11
C LEU A 41 21.81 -14.96 -11.64
N SER A 42 22.31 -16.19 -11.76
CA SER A 42 23.67 -16.56 -11.36
C SER A 42 24.74 -16.11 -12.36
N ILE A 43 24.34 -15.89 -13.62
CA ILE A 43 25.25 -15.51 -14.72
C ILE A 43 25.25 -14.01 -15.02
N VAL A 44 24.33 -13.24 -14.41
CA VAL A 44 24.27 -11.77 -14.60
C VAL A 44 25.05 -11.04 -13.52
N ASP A 45 25.97 -10.17 -13.94
CA ASP A 45 26.76 -9.33 -13.02
C ASP A 45 25.89 -8.38 -12.19
N ASN A 46 24.73 -8.00 -12.73
CA ASN A 46 23.80 -7.10 -12.06
C ASN A 46 22.36 -7.55 -12.29
N TYR A 47 21.81 -8.27 -11.30
CA TYR A 47 20.43 -8.74 -11.31
C TYR A 47 19.39 -7.63 -11.49
N LYS A 48 19.70 -6.36 -11.17
CA LYS A 48 18.76 -5.24 -11.38
C LYS A 48 18.54 -4.93 -12.87
N LYS A 49 19.42 -5.39 -13.76
CA LYS A 49 19.28 -5.28 -15.21
C LYS A 49 18.49 -6.45 -15.81
N HIS A 50 18.19 -7.48 -15.02
CA HIS A 50 17.41 -8.62 -15.50
C HIS A 50 16.01 -8.14 -15.91
N PRO A 51 15.46 -8.56 -17.07
CA PRO A 51 14.16 -8.08 -17.56
C PRO A 51 13.00 -8.43 -16.61
N ALA A 52 13.15 -9.50 -15.82
CA ALA A 52 12.18 -9.87 -14.81
C ALA A 52 12.30 -9.06 -13.50
N PHE A 53 13.33 -8.23 -13.31
CA PHE A 53 13.51 -7.51 -12.05
C PHE A 53 12.34 -6.54 -11.80
N LEU A 54 11.65 -6.72 -10.68
CA LEU A 54 10.56 -5.84 -10.27
C LEU A 54 11.02 -4.85 -9.21
N ASP A 55 11.71 -5.34 -8.18
CA ASP A 55 12.02 -4.52 -7.02
C ASP A 55 13.11 -5.10 -6.11
N LEU A 56 13.64 -4.24 -5.25
CA LEU A 56 14.58 -4.60 -4.19
C LEU A 56 14.04 -4.11 -2.84
N GLY A 57 13.71 -5.06 -1.96
CA GLY A 57 13.53 -4.81 -0.54
C GLY A 57 14.86 -4.86 0.21
N ARG A 58 14.84 -4.51 1.50
CA ARG A 58 16.04 -4.57 2.36
C ARG A 58 16.67 -5.97 2.38
N THR A 59 15.86 -7.00 2.25
CA THR A 59 16.26 -8.39 2.47
C THR A 59 15.84 -9.34 1.36
N VAL A 60 15.15 -8.81 0.34
CA VAL A 60 14.45 -9.60 -0.67
C VAL A 60 14.66 -8.96 -2.03
N ARG A 61 14.93 -9.79 -3.03
CA ARG A 61 14.89 -9.42 -4.44
C ARG A 61 13.60 -9.96 -5.05
N VAL A 62 12.88 -9.13 -5.79
CA VAL A 62 11.57 -9.48 -6.36
C VAL A 62 11.66 -9.51 -7.87
N PHE A 63 11.18 -10.60 -8.46
CA PHE A 63 11.18 -10.83 -9.90
C PHE A 63 9.80 -11.23 -10.39
N ALA A 64 9.47 -10.86 -11.62
CA ALA A 64 8.28 -11.32 -12.31
C ALA A 64 8.49 -12.75 -12.83
N LEU A 65 7.43 -13.54 -12.78
CA LEU A 65 7.35 -14.83 -13.44
C LEU A 65 5.99 -14.92 -14.14
N SER A 66 5.95 -15.44 -15.36
CA SER A 66 4.68 -15.74 -16.04
C SER A 66 4.59 -17.23 -16.30
N LEU A 67 3.46 -17.82 -15.91
CA LEU A 67 3.18 -19.24 -16.11
C LEU A 67 1.74 -19.38 -16.57
N ASP A 68 1.53 -20.00 -17.72
CA ASP A 68 0.22 -20.15 -18.36
C ASP A 68 -0.56 -18.83 -18.48
N GLY A 69 0.16 -17.75 -18.84
CA GLY A 69 -0.41 -16.39 -18.95
C GLY A 69 -0.74 -15.71 -17.62
N THR A 70 -0.56 -16.39 -16.49
CA THR A 70 -0.78 -15.81 -15.16
C THR A 70 0.50 -15.15 -14.65
N PRO A 71 0.45 -13.87 -14.24
CA PRO A 71 1.61 -13.18 -13.68
C PRO A 71 1.78 -13.46 -12.18
N TYR A 72 3.03 -13.72 -11.80
CA TYR A 72 3.46 -14.00 -10.44
C TYR A 72 4.64 -13.09 -10.05
N ALA A 73 4.80 -12.88 -8.74
CA ALA A 73 5.99 -12.29 -8.15
C ALA A 73 6.76 -13.36 -7.37
N VAL A 74 8.03 -13.53 -7.70
CA VAL A 74 8.97 -14.43 -7.04
C VAL A 74 9.87 -13.61 -6.13
N ARG A 75 9.87 -13.92 -4.84
CA ARG A 75 10.74 -13.31 -3.83
C ARG A 75 11.87 -14.23 -3.47
N LEU A 76 13.09 -13.77 -3.72
CA LEU A 76 14.33 -14.45 -3.36
C LEU A 76 14.95 -13.74 -2.16
N ILE A 77 14.99 -14.41 -1.02
CA ILE A 77 15.58 -13.88 0.21
C ILE A 77 17.10 -14.09 0.17
N SER A 78 17.88 -13.06 0.50
CA SER A 78 19.33 -13.18 0.59
C SER A 78 19.75 -14.09 1.74
N GLN A 79 20.76 -14.95 1.53
CA GLN A 79 21.23 -15.94 2.51
C GLN A 79 21.70 -15.32 3.85
N ASP A 80 22.10 -14.04 3.86
CA ASP A 80 22.63 -13.35 5.04
C ASP A 80 21.58 -12.81 6.02
N ILE A 81 20.28 -13.05 5.82
CA ILE A 81 19.24 -12.37 6.60
C ILE A 81 18.28 -13.35 7.29
N ARG A 82 18.01 -13.01 8.56
CA ARG A 82 17.19 -13.72 9.55
C ARG A 82 16.03 -14.49 8.91
N GLN A 83 16.17 -15.82 8.85
CA GLN A 83 15.13 -16.78 8.45
C GLN A 83 13.78 -16.50 9.14
N GLN A 84 13.80 -15.88 10.32
CA GLN A 84 12.61 -15.40 11.05
C GLN A 84 11.67 -14.54 10.19
N HIS A 85 12.19 -13.62 9.36
CA HIS A 85 11.32 -12.79 8.50
C HIS A 85 10.62 -13.61 7.43
N PHE A 86 11.29 -14.61 6.86
CA PHE A 86 10.69 -15.53 5.90
C PHE A 86 9.55 -16.33 6.54
N TYR A 87 9.80 -16.93 7.72
CA TYR A 87 8.78 -17.71 8.41
C TYR A 87 7.60 -16.84 8.86
N ALA A 88 7.83 -15.66 9.42
CA ALA A 88 6.77 -14.74 9.82
C ALA A 88 5.93 -14.28 8.62
N ARG A 89 6.55 -14.03 7.46
CA ARG A 89 5.84 -13.75 6.20
C ARG A 89 5.00 -14.94 5.76
N LEU A 90 5.56 -16.15 5.80
CA LEU A 90 4.86 -17.35 5.38
C LEU A 90 3.65 -17.65 6.28
N CYS A 91 3.79 -17.49 7.59
CA CYS A 91 2.67 -17.50 8.54
C CYS A 91 1.63 -16.43 8.20
N GLY A 92 2.06 -15.19 7.97
CA GLY A 92 1.17 -14.10 7.57
C GLY A 92 0.43 -14.42 6.27
N GLY A 93 1.12 -15.02 5.29
CA GLY A 93 0.53 -15.42 4.01
C GLY A 93 -0.51 -16.52 4.15
N SER A 94 -0.31 -17.44 5.10
CA SER A 94 -1.32 -18.47 5.40
C SER A 94 -2.59 -17.89 6.01
N LEU A 95 -2.48 -16.81 6.80
CA LEU A 95 -3.63 -16.12 7.39
C LEU A 95 -4.30 -15.20 6.36
N ALA A 96 -3.51 -14.56 5.50
CA ALA A 96 -3.97 -13.59 4.50
C ALA A 96 -4.51 -14.24 3.20
N ALA A 97 -4.39 -15.55 3.01
CA ALA A 97 -4.58 -16.20 1.70
C ALA A 97 -5.93 -15.94 1.01
N ASN A 98 -6.98 -15.65 1.80
CA ASN A 98 -8.34 -15.37 1.30
C ASN A 98 -8.80 -13.94 1.64
N LEU A 99 -7.91 -13.08 2.16
CA LEU A 99 -8.27 -11.72 2.48
C LEU A 99 -8.25 -10.86 1.20
N PRO A 100 -9.34 -10.12 0.90
CA PRO A 100 -9.40 -9.27 -0.28
C PRO A 100 -8.33 -8.18 -0.20
N GLY A 101 -7.83 -7.75 -1.36
CA GLY A 101 -6.86 -6.66 -1.46
C GLY A 101 -5.46 -6.97 -0.91
N LEU A 102 -5.22 -8.13 -0.29
CA LEU A 102 -3.90 -8.54 0.15
C LEU A 102 -3.20 -9.42 -0.90
N GLU A 103 -1.89 -9.35 -0.90
CA GLU A 103 -1.07 -10.29 -1.66
C GLU A 103 -1.42 -11.73 -1.30
N ARG A 104 -1.54 -12.58 -2.31
CA ARG A 104 -1.77 -14.01 -2.11
C ARG A 104 -0.51 -14.81 -2.43
N ILE A 105 0.14 -15.30 -1.38
CA ILE A 105 1.24 -16.28 -1.50
C ILE A 105 0.63 -17.62 -1.88
N VAL A 106 1.05 -18.16 -3.03
CA VAL A 106 0.50 -19.40 -3.60
C VAL A 106 1.47 -20.57 -3.50
N ALA A 107 2.76 -20.29 -3.39
CA ALA A 107 3.79 -21.30 -3.18
C ALA A 107 4.97 -20.78 -2.38
N ALA A 108 5.67 -21.68 -1.66
CA ALA A 108 6.91 -21.35 -0.99
C ALA A 108 7.85 -22.55 -0.85
N SER A 109 9.16 -22.28 -0.88
CA SER A 109 10.21 -23.26 -0.60
C SER A 109 10.95 -22.90 0.66
N LEU A 110 10.99 -23.83 1.60
CA LEU A 110 11.71 -23.68 2.85
C LEU A 110 13.22 -23.87 2.66
N ASP A 111 13.62 -24.74 1.73
CA ASP A 111 15.02 -25.03 1.44
C ASP A 111 15.72 -23.82 0.82
N THR A 112 15.05 -23.17 -0.14
CA THR A 112 15.59 -22.04 -0.90
C THR A 112 15.07 -20.68 -0.43
N HIS A 113 14.22 -20.65 0.61
CA HIS A 113 13.60 -19.43 1.17
C HIS A 113 12.91 -18.56 0.11
N VAL A 114 12.23 -19.22 -0.83
CA VAL A 114 11.49 -18.56 -1.91
C VAL A 114 10.02 -18.47 -1.55
N THR A 115 9.39 -17.34 -1.86
CA THR A 115 7.92 -17.26 -1.94
C THR A 115 7.48 -16.85 -3.33
N VAL A 116 6.37 -17.42 -3.80
CA VAL A 116 5.71 -17.06 -5.04
C VAL A 116 4.31 -16.57 -4.68
N SER A 117 3.95 -15.39 -5.17
CA SER A 117 2.63 -14.81 -5.02
C SER A 117 2.05 -14.40 -6.37
N HIS A 118 0.73 -14.25 -6.45
CA HIS A 118 0.15 -13.53 -7.59
C HIS A 118 0.74 -12.12 -7.67
N LEU A 119 1.04 -11.67 -8.89
CA LEU A 119 1.52 -10.31 -9.09
C LEU A 119 0.41 -9.32 -8.73
N MET A 120 0.69 -8.40 -7.80
CA MET A 120 -0.27 -7.37 -7.42
C MET A 120 -0.50 -6.42 -8.59
N PRO A 121 -1.75 -6.18 -9.04
CA PRO A 121 -2.04 -5.26 -10.13
C PRO A 121 -1.75 -3.80 -9.76
N GLY A 122 -1.65 -2.97 -10.79
CA GLY A 122 -1.54 -1.53 -10.64
C GLY A 122 -0.13 -1.02 -10.34
N GLN A 123 -0.07 0.19 -9.79
CA GLN A 123 1.17 0.89 -9.48
C GLN A 123 1.30 1.14 -7.99
N LYS A 124 2.53 1.18 -7.50
CA LYS A 124 2.81 1.60 -6.13
C LYS A 124 2.32 3.01 -5.89
N LEU A 125 1.68 3.24 -4.75
CA LEU A 125 1.17 4.54 -4.33
C LEU A 125 2.26 5.62 -4.33
N ALA A 126 3.48 5.25 -3.91
CA ALA A 126 4.67 6.11 -3.94
C ALA A 126 5.04 6.63 -5.34
N LYS A 127 4.63 5.93 -6.40
CA LYS A 127 4.88 6.26 -7.80
C LYS A 127 3.61 6.72 -8.54
N LEU A 128 2.48 6.76 -7.84
CA LEU A 128 1.20 7.09 -8.44
C LEU A 128 1.16 8.59 -8.74
N PRO A 129 0.88 8.99 -9.99
CA PRO A 129 0.86 10.40 -10.36
C PRO A 129 -0.42 11.08 -9.83
N ALA A 130 -0.40 12.40 -9.72
CA ALA A 130 -1.44 13.15 -9.02
C ALA A 130 -2.81 13.05 -9.70
N GLU A 131 -2.84 12.92 -11.02
CA GLU A 131 -4.06 12.76 -11.82
C GLU A 131 -4.82 11.47 -11.51
N GLU A 132 -4.13 10.40 -11.10
CA GLU A 132 -4.76 9.14 -10.72
C GLU A 132 -5.59 9.27 -9.43
N LEU A 133 -5.23 10.24 -8.58
CA LEU A 133 -5.89 10.46 -7.30
C LEU A 133 -7.36 10.84 -7.44
N ALA A 134 -7.69 11.56 -8.51
CA ALA A 134 -9.06 11.98 -8.78
C ALA A 134 -9.98 10.80 -9.15
N PHE A 135 -9.42 9.65 -9.54
CA PHE A 135 -10.18 8.45 -9.92
C PHE A 135 -10.42 7.49 -8.75
N ILE A 136 -9.79 7.73 -7.60
CA ILE A 136 -9.98 6.90 -6.41
C ILE A 136 -11.40 7.15 -5.87
N SER A 137 -12.23 6.10 -5.91
CA SER A 137 -13.62 6.19 -5.47
C SER A 137 -13.78 5.95 -3.96
N THR A 138 -14.90 6.42 -3.40
CA THR A 138 -15.30 6.11 -2.02
C THR A 138 -15.35 4.62 -1.76
N GLU A 139 -15.85 3.84 -2.72
CA GLU A 139 -15.96 2.38 -2.61
C GLU A 139 -14.58 1.71 -2.56
N GLN A 140 -13.61 2.19 -3.35
CA GLN A 140 -12.24 1.65 -3.32
C GLN A 140 -11.55 1.92 -1.98
N ILE A 141 -11.75 3.12 -1.42
CA ILE A 141 -11.24 3.49 -0.10
C ILE A 141 -11.90 2.66 1.00
N ALA A 142 -13.22 2.47 0.93
CA ALA A 142 -13.96 1.61 1.84
C ALA A 142 -13.40 0.18 1.83
N LYS A 143 -13.21 -0.42 0.65
CA LYS A 143 -12.61 -1.76 0.49
C LYS A 143 -11.17 -1.85 1.03
N LEU A 144 -10.36 -0.80 0.85
CA LEU A 144 -9.02 -0.73 1.45
C LEU A 144 -9.11 -0.83 2.98
N ILE A 145 -10.00 -0.05 3.60
CA ILE A 145 -10.17 -0.07 5.06
C ILE A 145 -10.70 -1.42 5.54
N ASP A 146 -11.68 -2.01 4.84
CA ASP A 146 -12.18 -3.36 5.15
C ASP A 146 -11.03 -4.39 5.11
N SER A 147 -10.14 -4.29 4.12
CA SER A 147 -8.98 -5.18 4.00
C SER A 147 -8.00 -5.01 5.17
N LEU A 148 -7.76 -3.78 5.61
CA LEU A 148 -6.90 -3.47 6.76
C LEU A 148 -7.49 -3.99 8.08
N VAL A 149 -8.81 -3.84 8.27
CA VAL A 149 -9.53 -4.34 9.45
C VAL A 149 -9.44 -5.87 9.49
N LEU A 150 -9.78 -6.54 8.39
CA LEU A 150 -9.73 -8.00 8.31
C LEU A 150 -8.32 -8.56 8.53
N ALA A 151 -7.30 -7.90 7.98
CA ALA A 151 -5.91 -8.28 8.21
C ALA A 151 -5.53 -8.15 9.69
N TYR A 152 -5.86 -7.02 10.31
CA TYR A 152 -5.62 -6.79 11.73
C TYR A 152 -6.31 -7.83 12.61
N GLU A 153 -7.60 -8.10 12.37
CA GLU A 153 -8.38 -9.10 13.10
C GLU A 153 -7.85 -10.53 12.91
N SER A 154 -7.23 -10.80 11.75
CA SER A 154 -6.58 -12.08 11.45
C SER A 154 -5.17 -12.21 12.05
N GLY A 155 -4.68 -11.21 12.81
CA GLY A 155 -3.32 -11.21 13.37
C GLY A 155 -2.22 -10.95 12.34
N VAL A 156 -2.58 -10.33 11.21
CA VAL A 156 -1.65 -9.97 10.13
C VAL A 156 -1.20 -8.52 10.32
N LEU A 157 0.10 -8.36 10.56
CA LEU A 157 0.77 -7.07 10.64
C LEU A 157 1.19 -6.59 9.25
N ILE A 158 0.69 -5.44 8.81
CA ILE A 158 1.00 -4.84 7.50
C ILE A 158 2.07 -3.76 7.65
N ASP A 159 3.10 -3.78 6.81
CA ASP A 159 3.98 -2.62 6.62
C ASP A 159 3.27 -1.59 5.72
N THR A 160 2.80 -0.51 6.34
CA THR A 160 2.01 0.54 5.69
C THR A 160 2.86 1.53 4.89
N SER A 161 4.11 1.20 4.56
CA SER A 161 4.94 2.01 3.68
C SER A 161 4.22 2.26 2.34
N PRO A 162 4.29 3.48 1.76
CA PRO A 162 3.72 3.78 0.44
C PRO A 162 4.25 2.88 -0.69
N SER A 163 5.41 2.24 -0.50
CA SER A 163 5.98 1.27 -1.45
C SER A 163 5.26 -0.07 -1.47
N ASN A 164 4.45 -0.34 -0.44
CA ASN A 164 3.76 -1.62 -0.21
C ASN A 164 2.25 -1.52 -0.48
N LEU A 165 1.76 -0.32 -0.80
CA LEU A 165 0.40 -0.06 -1.23
C LEU A 165 0.38 0.12 -2.74
N PHE A 166 -0.52 -0.60 -3.40
CA PHE A 166 -0.73 -0.58 -4.84
C PHE A 166 -2.11 -0.03 -5.16
N TYR A 167 -2.24 0.64 -6.30
CA TYR A 167 -3.52 1.10 -6.82
C TYR A 167 -3.65 0.73 -8.29
N ASP A 168 -4.77 0.12 -8.62
CA ASP A 168 -5.25 -0.12 -9.97
C ASP A 168 -6.66 0.47 -10.10
N ARG A 169 -6.95 1.17 -11.20
CA ARG A 169 -8.25 1.80 -11.39
C ARG A 169 -9.42 0.81 -11.36
N ARG A 170 -9.21 -0.41 -11.83
CA ARG A 170 -10.26 -1.45 -11.92
C ARG A 170 -10.26 -2.33 -10.68
N ALA A 171 -9.10 -2.82 -10.25
CA ALA A 171 -9.00 -3.73 -9.12
C ALA A 171 -9.07 -3.03 -7.75
N GLY A 172 -8.81 -1.72 -7.69
CA GLY A 172 -8.74 -0.96 -6.45
C GLY A 172 -7.37 -1.06 -5.78
N PHE A 173 -7.35 -1.06 -4.44
CA PHE A 173 -6.12 -1.10 -3.68
C PHE A 173 -5.61 -2.51 -3.45
N GLY A 174 -4.29 -2.65 -3.53
CA GLY A 174 -3.54 -3.85 -3.19
C GLY A 174 -2.54 -3.59 -2.06
N ILE A 175 -2.33 -4.57 -1.19
CA ILE A 175 -1.40 -4.51 -0.06
C ILE A 175 -0.43 -5.68 -0.16
N ILE A 176 0.86 -5.38 -0.17
CA ILE A 176 1.92 -6.38 -0.06
C ILE A 176 2.67 -6.19 1.26
N ASP A 177 3.57 -7.12 1.55
CA ASP A 177 4.55 -6.99 2.63
C ASP A 177 3.93 -6.91 4.04
N TYR A 178 3.49 -8.07 4.49
CA TYR A 178 2.91 -8.29 5.80
C TYR A 178 3.54 -9.52 6.45
N ILE A 179 3.39 -9.64 7.76
CA ILE A 179 3.82 -10.78 8.55
C ILE A 179 2.74 -11.19 9.55
N SER A 180 2.81 -12.41 10.06
CA SER A 180 2.05 -12.80 11.26
C SER A 180 2.77 -12.29 12.50
N VAL A 181 1.99 -11.87 13.51
CA VAL A 181 2.50 -11.55 14.84
C VAL A 181 1.61 -12.17 15.92
N GLY A 182 2.23 -12.72 16.97
CA GLY A 182 1.59 -13.26 18.18
C GLY A 182 0.94 -12.20 19.07
N GLY A 183 0.03 -11.39 18.51
CA GLY A 183 -0.62 -10.26 19.15
C GLY A 183 -0.13 -8.92 18.59
N LEU A 184 -1.07 -8.04 18.28
CA LEU A 184 -0.77 -6.71 17.76
C LEU A 184 -0.52 -5.75 18.94
N SER A 185 0.67 -5.17 18.99
CA SER A 185 1.09 -4.27 20.07
C SER A 185 0.48 -2.87 20.00
N TYR A 186 -0.25 -2.58 18.92
CA TYR A 186 -0.86 -1.28 18.66
C TYR A 186 -2.31 -1.47 18.20
N SER A 187 -3.16 -0.46 18.43
CA SER A 187 -4.57 -0.54 18.05
C SER A 187 -4.79 -0.32 16.55
N LEU A 188 -5.92 -0.79 16.02
CA LEU A 188 -6.30 -0.62 14.62
C LEU A 188 -6.24 0.85 14.15
N GLY A 189 -6.58 1.81 15.02
CA GLY A 189 -6.46 3.23 14.73
C GLY A 189 -5.03 3.67 14.37
N TYR A 190 -3.99 3.05 14.95
CA TYR A 190 -2.60 3.33 14.56
C TYR A 190 -2.25 2.81 13.17
N LEU A 191 -2.76 1.63 12.79
CA LEU A 191 -2.57 1.08 11.44
C LEU A 191 -3.14 2.06 10.40
N LEU A 192 -4.40 2.44 10.59
CA LEU A 192 -5.08 3.32 9.64
C LEU A 192 -4.48 4.74 9.65
N ALA A 193 -4.03 5.22 10.81
CA ALA A 193 -3.26 6.46 10.91
C ALA A 193 -1.90 6.38 10.19
N ALA A 194 -1.28 5.21 10.10
CA ALA A 194 -0.05 5.02 9.35
C ALA A 194 -0.32 4.98 7.84
N VAL A 195 -1.37 4.27 7.40
CA VAL A 195 -1.80 4.26 5.98
C VAL A 195 -2.17 5.65 5.50
N ILE A 196 -2.95 6.43 6.27
CA ILE A 196 -3.32 7.77 5.83
C ILE A 196 -2.09 8.68 5.67
N ARG A 197 -1.11 8.58 6.60
CA ARG A 197 0.20 9.26 6.48
C ARG A 197 1.02 8.76 5.30
N GLY A 198 0.80 7.49 4.92
CA GLY A 198 1.39 6.81 3.77
C GLY A 198 0.78 7.18 2.41
N PHE A 199 -0.29 7.99 2.34
CA PHE A 199 -0.69 8.67 1.09
C PHE A 199 0.31 9.78 0.73
N ASN A 200 1.58 9.40 0.55
CA ASN A 200 2.68 10.22 0.11
C ASN A 200 2.91 9.88 -1.37
N PHE A 201 2.50 10.80 -2.24
CA PHE A 201 2.47 10.58 -3.68
C PHE A 201 3.75 11.06 -4.34
N ASP A 202 4.03 10.56 -5.54
CA ASP A 202 5.23 10.91 -6.32
C ASP A 202 5.43 12.44 -6.46
N PHE A 203 4.32 13.18 -6.58
CA PHE A 203 4.35 14.64 -6.63
C PHE A 203 5.03 15.28 -5.40
N GLU A 204 4.79 14.78 -4.19
CA GLU A 204 5.42 15.31 -2.96
C GLU A 204 6.94 15.10 -2.95
N HIS A 205 7.42 14.00 -3.54
CA HIS A 205 8.85 13.76 -3.68
C HIS A 205 9.47 14.67 -4.73
N ARG A 206 8.79 14.85 -5.88
CA ARG A 206 9.27 15.73 -6.95
C ARG A 206 9.41 17.17 -6.48
N ILE A 207 8.39 17.73 -5.84
CA ILE A 207 8.42 19.15 -5.44
C ILE A 207 9.46 19.47 -4.36
N ARG A 208 9.88 18.49 -3.54
CA ARG A 208 10.97 18.70 -2.55
C ARG A 208 12.31 18.99 -3.21
N ASN A 209 12.50 18.51 -4.42
CA ASN A 209 13.74 18.67 -5.18
C ASN A 209 13.62 19.75 -6.27
N MET A 210 12.45 20.35 -6.44
CA MET A 210 12.21 21.41 -7.42
C MET A 210 12.40 22.78 -6.78
N THR A 211 12.98 23.71 -7.54
CA THR A 211 12.95 25.13 -7.14
C THR A 211 11.50 25.63 -7.16
N ARG A 212 11.19 26.62 -6.32
CA ARG A 212 9.85 27.21 -6.26
C ARG A 212 9.35 27.70 -7.63
N ALA A 213 10.24 28.26 -8.45
CA ALA A 213 9.91 28.75 -9.80
C ALA A 213 9.54 27.62 -10.78
N ALA A 214 9.98 26.39 -10.52
CA ALA A 214 9.72 25.24 -11.39
C ALA A 214 8.36 24.57 -11.12
N VAL A 215 7.64 24.96 -10.06
CA VAL A 215 6.34 24.37 -9.71
C VAL A 215 5.25 25.43 -9.89
N SER A 216 4.31 25.18 -10.80
CA SER A 216 3.18 26.09 -11.00
C SER A 216 2.27 26.10 -9.77
N PRO A 217 1.73 27.26 -9.37
CA PRO A 217 0.74 27.33 -8.30
C PRO A 217 -0.47 26.41 -8.56
N GLN A 218 -0.93 26.34 -9.81
CA GLN A 218 -2.05 25.46 -10.19
C GLN A 218 -1.77 23.98 -9.89
N ASN A 219 -0.54 23.51 -10.12
CA ASN A 219 -0.19 22.12 -9.83
C ASN A 219 -0.23 21.82 -8.34
N ILE A 220 0.25 22.76 -7.51
CA ILE A 220 0.16 22.63 -6.05
C ILE A 220 -1.30 22.65 -5.59
N GLU A 221 -2.11 23.54 -6.13
CA GLU A 221 -3.54 23.64 -5.79
C GLU A 221 -4.28 22.34 -6.14
N ASN A 222 -4.13 21.85 -7.38
CA ASN A 222 -4.73 20.61 -7.85
C ASN A 222 -4.30 19.42 -6.98
N PHE A 223 -3.01 19.34 -6.67
CA PHE A 223 -2.48 18.30 -5.79
C PHE A 223 -3.08 18.36 -4.38
N CYS A 224 -3.11 19.57 -3.77
CA CYS A 224 -3.69 19.75 -2.44
C CYS A 224 -5.18 19.36 -2.43
N ALA A 225 -5.94 19.78 -3.44
CA ALA A 225 -7.35 19.47 -3.57
C ALA A 225 -7.59 17.95 -3.66
N ALA A 226 -6.88 17.26 -4.55
CA ALA A 226 -6.98 15.81 -4.71
C ALA A 226 -6.60 15.06 -3.43
N LYS A 227 -5.52 15.48 -2.75
CA LYS A 227 -5.09 14.86 -1.49
C LYS A 227 -6.09 15.10 -0.35
N ILE A 228 -6.66 16.30 -0.23
CA ILE A 228 -7.72 16.61 0.74
C ILE A 228 -8.96 15.75 0.47
N GLN A 229 -9.33 15.56 -0.81
CA GLN A 229 -10.44 14.72 -1.20
C GLN A 229 -10.24 13.27 -0.73
N ILE A 230 -9.08 12.65 -1.05
CA ILE A 230 -8.78 11.27 -0.62
C ILE A 230 -8.79 11.15 0.91
N ILE A 231 -8.17 12.09 1.61
CA ILE A 231 -8.18 12.14 3.09
C ILE A 231 -9.61 12.17 3.64
N SER A 232 -10.48 12.95 3.01
CA SER A 232 -11.88 13.09 3.43
C SER A 232 -12.67 11.80 3.19
N LEU A 233 -12.48 11.17 2.02
CA LEU A 233 -13.07 9.85 1.71
C LEU A 233 -12.60 8.79 2.71
N TYR A 234 -11.31 8.79 3.04
CA TYR A 234 -10.72 7.87 4.01
C TYR A 234 -11.31 8.05 5.40
N LEU A 235 -11.44 9.29 5.88
CA LEU A 235 -12.05 9.57 7.16
C LEU A 235 -13.53 9.16 7.21
N GLN A 236 -14.29 9.40 6.15
CA GLN A 236 -15.68 8.98 6.08
C GLN A 236 -15.79 7.46 6.21
N ALA A 237 -15.04 6.72 5.39
CA ALA A 237 -15.06 5.26 5.43
C ALA A 237 -14.54 4.68 6.76
N ALA A 238 -13.53 5.33 7.37
CA ALA A 238 -13.00 4.95 8.68
C ALA A 238 -14.03 5.14 9.81
N LYS A 239 -14.80 6.23 9.78
CA LYS A 239 -15.83 6.52 10.79
C LYS A 239 -16.87 5.41 10.90
N GLU A 240 -17.20 4.79 9.78
CA GLU A 240 -18.20 3.73 9.70
C GLU A 240 -17.68 2.38 10.19
N ARG A 241 -16.35 2.19 10.27
CA ARG A 241 -15.71 0.89 10.50
C ARG A 241 -14.97 0.79 11.83
N LEU A 242 -14.60 1.93 12.41
CA LEU A 242 -13.76 1.96 13.60
C LEU A 242 -14.55 2.22 14.87
N SER A 243 -14.03 1.69 15.97
CA SER A 243 -14.41 2.15 17.30
C SER A 243 -14.16 3.65 17.44
N THR A 244 -14.93 4.34 18.31
CA THR A 244 -14.71 5.76 18.59
C THR A 244 -13.25 6.06 18.96
N LYS A 245 -12.62 5.18 19.76
CA LYS A 245 -11.23 5.33 20.18
C LYS A 245 -10.27 5.28 18.99
N ASP A 246 -10.40 4.29 18.12
CA ASP A 246 -9.52 4.13 16.95
C ASP A 246 -9.75 5.20 15.90
N PHE A 247 -10.99 5.65 15.75
CA PHE A 247 -11.33 6.74 14.86
C PHE A 247 -10.68 8.06 15.29
N GLN A 248 -10.63 8.36 16.59
CA GLN A 248 -9.97 9.57 17.09
C GLN A 248 -8.44 9.59 16.82
N ILE A 249 -7.78 8.43 16.83
CA ILE A 249 -6.37 8.30 16.44
C ILE A 249 -6.21 8.68 14.95
N THR A 250 -7.13 8.19 14.10
CA THR A 250 -7.13 8.48 12.65
C THR A 250 -7.42 9.96 12.36
N ILE A 251 -8.35 10.59 13.08
CA ILE A 251 -8.61 12.03 13.01
C ILE A 251 -7.36 12.84 13.37
N SER A 252 -6.66 12.44 14.44
CA SER A 252 -5.47 13.15 14.91
C SER A 252 -4.36 13.14 13.86
N ALA A 253 -4.11 11.99 13.22
CA ALA A 253 -3.17 11.89 12.12
C ALA A 253 -3.59 12.75 10.91
N THR A 254 -4.88 12.78 10.60
CA THR A 254 -5.43 13.61 9.52
C THR A 254 -5.20 15.09 9.76
N LYS A 255 -5.43 15.59 10.99
CA LYS A 255 -5.18 17.00 11.35
C LYS A 255 -3.73 17.41 11.10
N ILE A 256 -2.77 16.53 11.40
CA ILE A 256 -1.33 16.76 11.14
C ILE A 256 -1.08 16.87 9.63
N MET A 257 -1.65 15.97 8.84
CA MET A 257 -1.50 15.99 7.39
C MET A 257 -2.11 17.22 6.74
N LEU A 258 -3.34 17.57 7.12
CA LEU A 258 -4.00 18.78 6.64
C LEU A 258 -3.18 20.03 6.98
N THR A 259 -2.64 20.12 8.20
CA THR A 259 -1.75 21.21 8.61
C THR A 259 -0.49 21.28 7.73
N THR A 260 0.08 20.12 7.39
CA THR A 260 1.25 20.01 6.50
C THR A 260 0.90 20.52 5.09
N LEU A 261 -0.25 20.14 4.55
CA LEU A 261 -0.72 20.62 3.24
C LEU A 261 -0.98 22.13 3.24
N LYS A 262 -1.56 22.67 4.31
CA LYS A 262 -1.76 24.12 4.50
C LYS A 262 -0.42 24.88 4.45
N ARG A 263 0.59 24.37 5.16
CA ARG A 263 1.93 24.97 5.19
C ARG A 263 2.60 24.91 3.82
N MET A 264 2.47 23.77 3.13
CA MET A 264 2.99 23.58 1.78
C MET A 264 2.33 24.56 0.79
N ALA A 265 1.01 24.64 0.74
CA ALA A 265 0.31 25.56 -0.14
C ALA A 265 0.70 27.03 0.13
N LYS A 266 0.78 27.43 1.41
CA LYS A 266 1.25 28.76 1.81
C LYS A 266 2.66 29.05 1.31
N TYR A 267 3.58 28.08 1.39
CA TYR A 267 4.95 28.24 0.87
C TYR A 267 4.96 28.56 -0.63
N TYR A 268 4.01 28.01 -1.39
CA TYR A 268 3.84 28.29 -2.82
C TYR A 268 2.95 29.50 -3.13
N GLY A 269 2.51 30.27 -2.11
CA GLY A 269 1.67 31.46 -2.29
C GLY A 269 0.18 31.17 -2.50
N ILE A 270 -0.27 29.96 -2.17
CA ILE A 270 -1.66 29.53 -2.30
C ILE A 270 -2.32 29.56 -0.93
N ASN A 271 -3.44 30.27 -0.83
CA ASN A 271 -4.28 30.27 0.36
C ASN A 271 -5.33 29.18 0.24
N LEU A 272 -5.09 28.04 0.89
CA LEU A 272 -6.11 26.99 1.02
C LEU A 272 -7.12 27.40 2.10
N TYR A 273 -8.30 27.83 1.66
CA TYR A 273 -9.45 28.01 2.53
C TYR A 273 -10.19 26.69 2.63
N TRP A 274 -9.86 25.88 3.64
CA TRP A 274 -10.72 24.77 4.05
C TRP A 274 -11.42 25.18 5.35
N SER A 275 -12.75 25.10 5.38
CA SER A 275 -13.48 25.18 6.64
C SER A 275 -13.04 23.99 7.46
N GLU A 276 -12.35 24.22 8.59
CA GLU A 276 -11.97 23.17 9.53
C GLU A 276 -13.08 22.14 9.62
N TRP A 277 -12.72 20.85 9.55
CA TRP A 277 -13.64 19.73 9.75
C TRP A 277 -14.35 19.96 11.09
N ARG A 278 -15.45 20.70 11.06
CA ARG A 278 -16.39 20.82 12.16
C ARG A 278 -17.16 19.52 12.10
N ASP A 279 -17.25 18.86 13.25
CA ASP A 279 -17.71 17.47 13.43
C ASP A 279 -19.16 17.15 12.93
N SER A 280 -19.76 17.92 12.02
CA SER A 280 -21.21 17.85 11.78
C SER A 280 -21.76 18.29 10.41
N ASN A 281 -21.01 18.32 9.29
CA ASN A 281 -21.67 18.38 7.98
C ASN A 281 -20.83 17.98 6.75
N PRO A 282 -21.25 16.98 5.94
CA PRO A 282 -20.59 16.61 4.69
C PRO A 282 -21.21 17.41 3.54
N ARG A 283 -20.89 18.70 3.41
CA ARG A 283 -21.13 19.38 2.12
C ARG A 283 -19.83 19.37 1.33
N PRO A 284 -19.83 18.88 0.08
CA PRO A 284 -18.68 19.03 -0.80
C PRO A 284 -18.35 20.51 -0.92
N LEU A 285 -17.09 20.86 -0.66
CA LEU A 285 -16.59 22.21 -0.87
C LEU A 285 -16.55 22.45 -2.38
N ALA A 286 -17.51 23.21 -2.89
CA ALA A 286 -17.34 23.86 -4.19
C ALA A 286 -16.19 24.87 -4.06
N PRO A 287 -15.26 24.96 -5.01
CA PRO A 287 -14.29 26.05 -5.02
C PRO A 287 -15.09 27.36 -5.12
N HIS A 288 -15.02 28.19 -4.09
CA HIS A 288 -15.59 29.53 -4.15
C HIS A 288 -14.81 30.30 -5.23
N ALA A 289 -15.44 30.48 -6.39
CA ALA A 289 -15.02 31.49 -7.35
C ALA A 289 -14.91 32.82 -6.60
N SER A 290 -13.72 33.40 -6.61
CA SER A 290 -13.48 34.74 -6.07
C SER A 290 -14.30 35.73 -6.89
N THR A 291 -15.48 36.11 -6.40
CA THR A 291 -16.18 37.31 -6.85
C THR A 291 -15.59 38.50 -6.12
N LEU A 292 -14.56 39.11 -6.70
CA LEU A 292 -14.30 40.53 -6.46
C LEU A 292 -15.22 41.37 -7.34
N ALA A 293 -15.67 42.49 -6.78
CA ALA A 293 -16.78 43.29 -7.27
C ALA A 293 -16.36 44.43 -8.23
N ASN A 294 -17.31 44.79 -9.10
CA ASN A 294 -17.55 46.07 -9.78
C ASN A 294 -16.66 46.48 -10.95
N CYS A 295 -17.27 46.69 -12.13
CA CYS A 295 -17.69 48.05 -12.56
C CYS A 295 -18.45 48.07 -13.90
N ALA A 296 -19.58 48.79 -13.87
CA ALA A 296 -20.18 49.62 -14.92
C ALA A 296 -20.67 49.00 -16.25
N THR A 297 -21.99 48.89 -16.35
CA THR A 297 -22.77 48.96 -17.59
C THR A 297 -22.69 50.36 -18.22
N PRO A 298 -22.51 50.51 -19.54
CA PRO A 298 -22.99 51.67 -20.26
C PRO A 298 -24.42 51.40 -20.75
N ARG A 299 -25.31 52.37 -20.54
CA ARG A 299 -26.58 52.48 -21.26
C ARG A 299 -26.29 53.06 -22.65
N LEU A 300 -26.83 52.41 -23.68
CA LEU A 300 -27.33 53.02 -24.91
C LEU A 300 -28.69 52.39 -25.21
#